data_AF-A0A661D151-F1
#
_entry.id   AF-A0A661D151-F1
#
_cell.length_a   1.000
_cell.length_b   1.000
_cell.length_c   1.000
_cell.angle_alpha   90.00
_cell.angle_beta   90.00
_cell.angle_gamma   90.00
#
_symmetry.space_group_name_H-M   'P 1'
#
loop_
_entity.id
_entity.type
_entity.pdbx_description
1 polymer ?
#
loop_
_entity_poly.entity_id
_entity_poly.type
_entity_poly.pdbx_seq_one_letter_code
_entity_poly.pdbx_strand_id
1 'polypeptide(L)'
;MNEPSVITNHLNNSDNVADIVKAGRARFQIVHYNNNVLKTKGYHLEHNFGHGEKNLSSLLLTLNMLAFLFHTIMEMMVSRLKLIRQKLGHQTTFFNDIQALTKYYYLISWDFFQF
;
A
#
# COMPACT_ATOMS: atom_id res chain seq x y z
N MET A 1 -24.63 9.97 -1.68
CA MET A 1 -23.20 10.08 -1.30
C MET A 1 -22.68 11.31 -2.03
N ASN A 2 -22.29 12.37 -1.31
CA ASN A 2 -21.88 13.62 -1.96
C ASN A 2 -20.51 13.44 -2.63
N GLU A 3 -20.40 13.79 -3.91
CA GLU A 3 -19.11 13.82 -4.59
C GLU A 3 -18.24 14.94 -3.98
N PRO A 4 -16.92 14.71 -3.79
CA PRO A 4 -16.04 15.73 -3.24
C PRO A 4 -15.90 16.90 -4.21
N SER A 5 -16.14 18.13 -3.73
CA SER A 5 -15.90 19.33 -4.51
C SER A 5 -14.40 19.62 -4.65
N VAL A 6 -13.99 20.13 -5.82
CA VAL A 6 -12.60 20.48 -6.13
C VAL A 6 -12.46 22.00 -6.12
N ILE A 7 -11.63 22.51 -5.21
CA ILE A 7 -11.27 23.93 -5.13
C ILE A 7 -9.81 24.06 -5.54
N THR A 8 -9.51 24.97 -6.47
CA THR A 8 -8.17 25.15 -7.03
C THR A 8 -7.87 26.62 -7.31
N ASN A 9 -6.59 26.98 -7.24
CA ASN A 9 -6.08 28.29 -7.64
C ASN A 9 -5.70 28.33 -9.14
N HIS A 10 -5.82 27.21 -9.85
CA HIS A 10 -5.57 27.15 -11.29
C HIS A 10 -6.70 27.83 -12.07
N LEU A 11 -6.35 28.55 -13.15
CA LEU A 11 -7.34 29.09 -14.09
C LEU A 11 -8.16 27.95 -14.67
N ASN A 12 -9.49 28.02 -14.56
CA ASN A 12 -10.40 26.97 -15.01
C ASN A 12 -11.04 27.35 -16.35
N ASN A 13 -10.87 26.50 -17.36
CA ASN A 13 -11.53 26.62 -18.67
C ASN A 13 -11.99 25.24 -19.16
N SER A 14 -12.71 25.20 -20.29
CA SER A 14 -13.21 23.95 -20.89
C SER A 14 -12.12 22.90 -21.14
N ASP A 15 -10.89 23.34 -21.37
CA ASP A 15 -9.81 22.50 -21.85
C ASP A 15 -9.08 21.82 -20.69
N ASN A 16 -9.10 22.40 -19.48
CA ASN A 16 -8.38 21.89 -18.31
C ASN A 16 -9.28 21.42 -17.17
N VAL A 17 -10.60 21.68 -17.23
CA VAL A 17 -11.55 21.30 -16.17
C VAL A 17 -11.53 19.78 -15.90
N ALA A 18 -11.40 18.97 -16.95
CA ALA A 18 -11.35 17.51 -16.82
C ALA A 18 -10.12 17.05 -16.03
N ASP A 19 -8.95 17.63 -16.33
CA ASP A 19 -7.69 17.30 -15.65
C ASP A 19 -7.69 17.79 -14.19
N ILE A 20 -8.24 18.97 -13.93
CA ILE A 20 -8.41 19.52 -12.58
C ILE A 20 -9.29 18.59 -11.73
N VAL A 21 -10.44 18.15 -12.26
CA VAL A 21 -11.34 17.22 -11.56
C VAL A 21 -10.67 15.87 -11.31
N LYS A 22 -9.95 15.34 -12.31
CA LYS A 22 -9.19 14.09 -12.18
C LYS A 22 -8.13 14.18 -11.07
N ALA A 23 -7.37 15.28 -11.03
CA ALA A 23 -6.37 15.53 -9.99
C ALA A 23 -7.03 15.66 -8.60
N GLY A 24 -8.13 16.40 -8.50
CA GLY A 24 -8.90 16.55 -7.26
C GLY A 24 -9.42 15.21 -6.73
N ARG A 25 -9.94 14.35 -7.61
CA ARG A 25 -10.38 13.01 -7.26
C ARG A 25 -9.23 12.11 -6.80
N ALA A 26 -8.09 12.16 -7.48
CA ALA A 26 -6.88 11.43 -7.06
C ALA A 26 -6.42 11.88 -5.67
N ARG A 27 -6.38 13.20 -5.41
CA ARG A 27 -6.06 13.76 -4.10
C ARG A 27 -7.04 13.29 -3.02
N PHE A 28 -8.35 13.33 -3.31
CA PHE A 28 -9.38 12.85 -2.38
C PHE A 28 -9.14 11.37 -2.04
N GLN A 29 -8.84 10.53 -3.04
CA GLN A 29 -8.58 9.12 -2.80
C GLN A 29 -7.35 8.87 -1.93
N ILE A 30 -6.25 9.58 -2.19
CA ILE A 30 -5.03 9.50 -1.38
C ILE A 30 -5.34 9.88 0.08
N VAL A 31 -6.03 10.99 0.28
CA VAL A 31 -6.29 11.51 1.64
C VAL A 31 -7.30 10.67 2.40
N HIS A 32 -8.42 10.29 1.78
CA HIS A 32 -9.51 9.62 2.49
C HIS A 32 -9.42 8.11 2.51
N TYR A 33 -8.82 7.48 1.51
CA TYR A 33 -8.65 6.02 1.50
C TYR A 33 -7.26 5.64 1.99
N ASN A 34 -6.21 6.09 1.31
CA ASN A 34 -4.84 5.65 1.64
C ASN A 34 -4.41 6.13 3.04
N ASN A 35 -4.41 7.45 3.29
CA ASN A 35 -3.95 7.96 4.58
C ASN A 35 -4.84 7.49 5.74
N ASN A 36 -6.16 7.35 5.52
CA ASN A 36 -7.04 6.81 6.55
C ASN A 36 -6.71 5.36 6.89
N VAL A 37 -6.36 4.52 5.91
CA VAL A 37 -5.90 3.15 6.15
C VAL A 37 -4.63 3.14 7.01
N LEU A 38 -3.66 3.99 6.67
CA LEU A 38 -2.41 4.12 7.41
C LEU A 38 -2.61 4.61 8.87
N LYS A 39 -3.66 5.40 9.10
CA LYS A 39 -3.99 5.95 10.42
C LYS A 39 -4.83 5.02 11.28
N THR A 40 -5.84 4.37 10.71
CA THR A 40 -6.94 3.74 11.50
C THR A 40 -7.22 2.28 11.18
N LYS A 41 -6.66 1.70 10.10
CA LYS A 41 -7.00 0.35 9.63
C LYS A 41 -5.84 -0.64 9.79
N GLY A 42 -5.25 -0.66 10.98
CA GLY A 42 -4.26 -1.66 11.38
C GLY A 42 -2.82 -1.14 11.44
N TYR A 43 -2.45 -0.15 10.63
CA TYR A 43 -1.11 0.43 10.67
C TYR A 43 -0.90 1.38 11.84
N HIS A 44 -1.96 2.07 12.32
CA HIS A 44 -1.96 2.95 13.49
C HIS A 44 -0.74 3.90 13.57
N LEU A 45 -0.29 4.45 12.44
CA LEU A 45 0.92 5.28 12.40
C LEU A 45 0.84 6.53 13.30
N GLU A 46 -0.38 6.98 13.64
CA GLU A 46 -0.62 8.06 14.61
C GLU A 46 -0.49 7.63 16.08
N HIS A 47 -0.49 6.33 16.38
CA HIS A 47 -0.36 5.78 17.74
C HIS A 47 0.91 4.95 17.94
N ASN A 48 1.69 4.68 16.89
CA ASN A 48 3.04 4.10 16.98
C ASN A 48 4.08 5.06 17.61
N PHE A 49 3.62 6.07 18.36
CA PHE A 49 4.42 6.89 19.29
C PHE A 49 4.45 6.28 20.70
N GLY A 50 4.21 4.97 20.83
CA GLY A 50 4.33 4.24 22.09
C GLY A 50 5.77 4.24 22.61
N HIS A 51 6.09 5.20 23.48
CA HIS A 51 7.27 5.24 24.37
C HIS A 51 8.65 5.08 23.67
N GLY A 52 8.84 5.71 22.50
CA GLY A 52 10.13 5.79 21.82
C GLY A 52 10.13 6.86 20.72
N GLU A 53 10.54 8.08 21.06
CA GLU A 53 10.02 9.33 20.48
C GLU A 53 10.61 9.87 19.16
N LYS A 54 11.52 9.19 18.44
CA LYS A 54 12.05 9.76 17.17
C LYS A 54 12.10 8.74 16.04
N ASN A 55 11.38 9.03 14.97
CA ASN A 55 11.41 8.37 13.66
C ASN A 55 10.79 6.98 13.51
N LEU A 56 10.21 6.35 14.55
CA LEU A 56 9.62 5.01 14.41
C LEU A 56 8.47 4.95 13.39
N SER A 57 7.53 5.89 13.44
CA SER A 57 6.45 5.99 12.45
C SER A 57 6.96 6.28 11.04
N SER A 58 8.03 7.09 10.92
CA SER A 58 8.71 7.37 9.65
C SER A 58 9.42 6.14 9.08
N LEU A 59 10.08 5.35 9.94
CA LEU A 59 10.72 4.10 9.56
C LEU A 59 9.70 3.07 9.09
N LEU A 60 8.62 2.87 9.85
CA LEU A 60 7.54 1.96 9.46
C LEU A 60 6.87 2.40 8.15
N LEU A 61 6.65 3.70 7.96
CA LEU A 61 6.14 4.23 6.71
C LEU A 61 7.12 3.97 5.55
N THR A 62 8.42 4.19 5.76
CA THR A 62 9.46 3.97 4.75
C THR A 62 9.54 2.51 4.35
N LEU A 63 9.53 1.59 5.33
CA LEU A 63 9.51 0.14 5.06
C LEU A 63 8.25 -0.28 4.30
N ASN A 64 7.10 0.32 4.62
CA ASN A 64 5.85 0.05 3.91
C ASN A 64 5.92 0.53 2.45
N MET A 65 6.39 1.77 2.22
CA MET A 65 6.62 2.29 0.87
C MET A 65 7.61 1.41 0.09
N LEU A 66 8.69 0.97 0.74
CA LEU A 66 9.70 0.12 0.13
C LEU A 66 9.12 -1.26 -0.26
N ALA A 67 8.28 -1.86 0.58
CA ALA A 67 7.60 -3.12 0.26
C ALA A 67 6.69 -2.97 -0.96
N PHE A 68 5.87 -1.90 -1.03
CA PHE A 68 5.03 -1.63 -2.21
C PHE A 68 5.85 -1.37 -3.47
N LEU A 69 6.98 -0.66 -3.34
CA LEU A 69 7.91 -0.43 -4.45
C LEU A 69 8.49 -1.76 -4.96
N PHE A 70 8.99 -2.62 -4.08
CA PHE A 70 9.49 -3.94 -4.46
C PHE A 70 8.41 -4.80 -5.12
N HIS A 71 7.18 -4.81 -4.61
CA HIS A 71 6.08 -5.52 -5.25
C HIS A 71 5.81 -5.00 -6.67
N THR A 72 5.86 -3.68 -6.87
CA THR A 72 5.67 -3.05 -8.18
C THR A 72 6.81 -3.43 -9.14
N ILE A 73 8.06 -3.32 -8.70
CA ILE A 73 9.24 -3.69 -9.49
C ILE A 73 9.20 -5.17 -9.86
N MET A 74 8.87 -6.06 -8.90
CA MET A 74 8.74 -7.49 -9.17
C MET A 74 7.66 -7.80 -10.20
N GLU A 75 6.52 -7.10 -10.16
CA GLU A 75 5.47 -7.26 -11.15
C GLU A 75 5.89 -6.78 -12.55
N MET A 76 6.73 -5.73 -12.63
CA MET A 76 7.27 -5.23 -13.89
C MET A 76 8.36 -6.15 -14.47
N MET A 77 9.27 -6.65 -13.63
CA MET A 77 10.44 -7.41 -14.08
C MET A 77 10.16 -8.90 -14.29
N VAL A 78 9.16 -9.46 -13.59
CA VAL A 78 8.92 -10.91 -13.60
C VAL A 78 7.55 -11.22 -14.19
N SER A 79 7.54 -11.49 -15.50
CA SER A 79 6.34 -11.85 -16.26
C SER A 79 5.56 -13.02 -15.66
N ARG A 80 6.25 -14.00 -15.07
CA ARG A 80 5.63 -15.13 -14.35
C ARG A 80 4.86 -14.69 -13.12
N LEU A 81 5.38 -13.74 -12.32
CA LEU A 81 4.69 -13.23 -11.14
C LEU A 81 3.43 -12.46 -11.53
N LYS A 82 3.49 -11.68 -12.62
CA LYS A 82 2.32 -11.01 -13.19
C LYS A 82 1.24 -12.00 -13.62
N LEU A 83 1.62 -13.08 -14.31
CA LEU A 83 0.68 -14.11 -14.76
C LEU A 83 0.03 -14.88 -13.60
N ILE A 84 0.81 -15.22 -12.57
CA ILE A 84 0.29 -15.86 -11.35
C ILE A 84 -0.72 -14.94 -10.65
N ARG A 85 -0.39 -13.65 -10.49
CA ARG A 85 -1.30 -12.66 -9.89
C ARG A 85 -2.60 -12.51 -10.68
N GLN A 86 -2.52 -12.42 -12.01
CA GLN A 86 -3.70 -12.37 -12.87
C GLN A 86 -4.59 -13.62 -12.73
N LYS A 87 -3.97 -14.79 -12.57
CA LYS A 87 -4.69 -16.07 -12.41
C LYS A 87 -5.33 -16.24 -11.03
N LEU A 88 -4.66 -15.79 -9.97
CA LEU A 88 -5.18 -15.89 -8.59
C LEU A 88 -6.24 -14.83 -8.30
N GLY A 89 -6.25 -13.73 -9.05
CA GLY A 89 -7.25 -12.67 -8.98
C GLY A 89 -7.12 -11.81 -7.73
N HIS A 90 -7.35 -12.39 -6.55
CA HIS A 90 -7.34 -11.67 -5.29
C HIS A 90 -5.94 -11.61 -4.66
N GLN A 91 -5.54 -10.42 -4.23
CA GLN A 91 -4.22 -10.16 -3.66
C GLN A 91 -3.96 -10.97 -2.37
N THR A 92 -4.99 -11.26 -1.57
CA THR A 92 -4.80 -12.05 -0.33
C THR A 92 -4.45 -13.51 -0.62
N THR A 93 -5.00 -14.11 -1.68
CA THR A 93 -4.66 -15.50 -2.05
C THR A 93 -3.19 -15.60 -2.40
N PHE A 94 -2.67 -14.68 -3.22
CA PHE A 94 -1.26 -14.63 -3.57
C PHE A 94 -0.34 -14.51 -2.34
N PHE A 95 -0.67 -13.64 -1.38
CA PHE A 95 0.13 -13.51 -0.17
C PHE A 95 -0.01 -14.70 0.78
N ASN A 96 -1.18 -15.31 0.89
CA ASN A 96 -1.39 -16.53 1.65
C ASN A 96 -0.58 -17.70 1.07
N ASP A 97 -0.53 -17.82 -0.26
CA ASP A 97 0.27 -18.84 -0.95
C ASP A 97 1.76 -18.62 -0.72
N ILE A 98 2.26 -17.38 -0.82
CA ILE A 98 3.66 -17.06 -0.47
C ILE A 98 3.95 -17.40 0.99
N GLN A 99 3.02 -17.07 1.89
CA GLN A 99 3.18 -17.37 3.32
C GLN A 99 3.24 -18.88 3.56
N ALA A 100 2.34 -19.65 2.95
CA ALA A 100 2.30 -21.10 3.04
C ALA A 100 3.57 -21.72 2.48
N LEU A 101 4.01 -21.31 1.28
CA LEU A 101 5.25 -21.79 0.67
C LEU A 101 6.46 -21.46 1.55
N THR A 102 6.56 -20.24 2.06
CA THR A 102 7.67 -19.87 2.96
C THR A 102 7.66 -20.71 4.23
N LYS A 103 6.49 -20.90 4.84
CA LYS A 103 6.34 -21.73 6.06
C LYS A 103 6.69 -23.19 5.82
N TYR A 104 6.20 -23.79 4.73
CA TYR A 104 6.35 -25.23 4.50
C TYR A 104 7.65 -25.62 3.79
N TYR A 105 8.23 -24.74 2.96
CA TYR A 105 9.46 -25.05 2.24
C TYR A 105 10.73 -24.52 2.89
N TYR A 106 10.69 -23.34 3.53
CA TYR A 106 11.91 -22.73 4.09
C TYR A 106 12.02 -22.89 5.60
N LEU A 107 10.89 -23.07 6.31
CA LEU A 107 10.86 -23.31 7.76
C LEU A 107 10.55 -24.79 8.08
N ILE A 108 11.16 -25.71 7.32
CA ILE A 108 10.95 -27.16 7.46
C ILE A 108 11.38 -27.67 8.84
N SER A 109 12.35 -27.02 9.48
CA SER A 109 12.80 -27.34 10.83
C SER A 109 12.38 -26.26 11.82
N TRP A 110 11.72 -26.68 12.90
CA TRP A 110 11.41 -25.85 14.07
C TRP A 110 12.64 -25.64 14.98
N ASP A 111 13.78 -26.27 14.70
CA ASP A 111 15.02 -26.09 15.46
C ASP A 111 15.55 -24.65 15.34
N PHE A 112 15.08 -23.88 14.35
CA PHE A 112 15.36 -22.44 14.23
C PHE A 112 14.74 -21.61 15.36
N PHE A 113 13.72 -22.12 16.07
CA PHE A 113 13.03 -21.41 17.16
C PHE A 113 13.40 -21.92 18.57
N GLN A 114 14.52 -22.64 18.73
CA GLN A 114 15.03 -22.94 20.06
C GLN A 114 15.68 -21.68 20.67
N PHE A 115 14.96 -21.04 21.58
CA PHE A 115 15.51 -20.11 22.58
C PHE A 115 15.90 -20.87 23.84
#